data_AF-A0AAD7UD69-F1
#
_entry.id   AF-A0AAD7UD69-F1
#
_cell.length_a   1.000
_cell.length_b   1.000
_cell.length_c   1.000
_cell.angle_alpha   90.00
_cell.angle_beta   90.00
_cell.angle_gamma   90.00
#
_symmetry.space_group_name_H-M   'P 1'
#
loop_
_entity.id
_entity.type
_entity.pdbx_description
1 polymer ?
#
loop_
_entity_poly.entity_id
_entity_poly.type
_entity_poly.pdbx_seq_one_letter_code
_entity_poly.pdbx_strand_id
1 'polypeptide(L)'
;MLQLFLFFWVALGQDVFLDPGEYEDLSLEEIGVSVKELRHQRPTEQPRKTKGASMGVKFRNFRREALEMYWDDGTPQGTYSGRVPGLGRTATMTYQSHTFFFKRGDAEIARFEMLPAKNFYIIEPDDEEIRRSQEYQDALREKAFMEAYEERTGTPWLSFYPRDPPVLHMWPAEKVGQTHAVATPFGPDHPLALRLTVLSTAPRVFLIPELLSRDECDHVVELGKTVVRQSMVGQGGGFQSKTRTSLNGWLPRGKSSVLDNIYRRFGHVLGINDTLLGPSHNAEELQVVHYSKSQEYAPHHDFGDDGTPEQRFLTLLLYIHVPDEGGATSFPKAFNGKGLQVVPNRGDAVLFYNMLPDGNADDLALHAGMPVKKGEKWVCNLWVWDPHR
;
A
#
# COMPACT_ATOMS: atom_id res chain seq x y z
N MET A 1 -36.63 -38.61 15.63
CA MET A 1 -37.56 -38.14 14.57
C MET A 1 -37.45 -36.63 14.56
N LEU A 2 -36.65 -36.06 13.62
CA LEU A 2 -37.10 -35.39 12.38
C LEU A 2 -38.03 -34.19 12.68
N GLN A 3 -37.91 -32.96 12.16
CA GLN A 3 -37.18 -32.24 11.10
C GLN A 3 -37.37 -30.74 11.46
N LEU A 4 -36.39 -29.82 11.38
CA LEU A 4 -35.83 -29.12 10.21
C LEU A 4 -36.72 -28.02 9.58
N PHE A 5 -36.08 -26.85 9.37
CA PHE A 5 -36.40 -25.68 8.52
C PHE A 5 -37.22 -24.54 9.16
N LEU A 6 -36.89 -23.25 9.02
CA LEU A 6 -36.10 -22.52 8.02
C LEU A 6 -35.73 -21.14 8.63
N PHE A 7 -34.46 -20.75 8.72
CA PHE A 7 -34.06 -19.36 9.04
C PHE A 7 -33.67 -18.64 7.75
N PHE A 8 -34.47 -17.67 7.33
CA PHE A 8 -34.09 -16.65 6.36
C PHE A 8 -33.23 -15.60 7.08
N TRP A 9 -31.98 -15.41 6.63
CA TRP A 9 -31.18 -14.26 7.04
C TRP A 9 -31.22 -13.25 5.89
N VAL A 10 -31.99 -12.17 6.08
CA VAL A 10 -31.82 -10.94 5.31
C VAL A 10 -30.73 -10.15 6.02
N ALA A 11 -29.59 -9.98 5.36
CA ALA A 11 -28.54 -9.08 5.78
C ALA A 11 -29.04 -7.63 5.62
N LEU A 12 -29.39 -6.99 6.74
CA LEU A 12 -29.44 -5.54 6.83
C LEU A 12 -28.09 -5.09 7.40
N GLY A 13 -27.32 -4.41 6.55
CA GLY A 13 -26.20 -3.61 6.99
C GLY A 13 -26.70 -2.58 8.00
N GLN A 14 -26.14 -2.63 9.20
CA GLN A 14 -26.26 -1.54 10.16
C GLN A 14 -24.85 -1.09 10.54
N ASP A 15 -24.72 0.23 10.51
CA ASP A 15 -23.51 0.99 10.67
C ASP A 15 -22.84 0.73 12.02
N VAL A 16 -21.51 0.61 12.01
CA VAL A 16 -20.70 0.75 13.21
C VAL A 16 -19.90 2.04 13.06
N PHE A 17 -20.56 3.16 13.30
CA PHE A 17 -19.88 4.40 13.67
C PHE A 17 -19.38 4.22 15.10
N LEU A 18 -18.07 4.09 15.29
CA LEU A 18 -17.47 4.08 16.63
C LEU A 18 -17.34 5.52 17.13
N ASP A 19 -18.13 5.82 18.15
CA ASP A 19 -18.02 6.97 19.05
C ASP A 19 -16.59 7.08 19.62
N PRO A 20 -15.93 8.27 19.62
CA PRO A 20 -14.57 8.41 20.12
C PRO A 20 -14.57 8.40 21.66
N GLY A 21 -14.62 7.21 22.24
CA GLY A 21 -14.37 7.01 23.66
C GLY A 21 -12.94 7.44 24.01
N GLU A 22 -12.82 8.21 25.10
CA GLU A 22 -11.55 8.62 25.70
C GLU A 22 -10.62 7.41 25.85
N TYR A 23 -9.46 7.49 25.18
CA TYR A 23 -8.43 6.46 25.26
C TYR A 23 -7.83 6.50 26.66
N GLU A 24 -8.22 5.57 27.53
CA GLU A 24 -7.41 5.24 28.71
C GLU A 24 -6.07 4.72 28.20
N ASP A 25 -5.00 5.45 28.53
CA ASP A 25 -3.60 5.13 28.26
C ASP A 25 -3.25 3.73 28.83
N LEU A 26 -3.46 2.68 28.05
CA LEU A 26 -2.54 1.55 28.06
C LEU A 26 -1.23 2.11 27.50
N SER A 27 -0.17 2.11 28.31
CA SER A 27 1.14 2.65 27.94
C SER A 27 1.64 1.97 26.67
N LEU A 28 1.38 2.56 25.50
CA LEU A 28 1.83 2.09 24.18
C LEU A 28 3.36 1.88 24.15
N GLU A 29 4.08 2.56 25.05
CA GLU A 29 5.51 2.36 25.30
C GLU A 29 5.87 0.93 25.75
N GLU A 30 5.03 0.23 26.52
CA GLU A 30 5.29 -1.14 27.01
C GLU A 30 5.28 -2.19 25.89
N ILE A 31 4.64 -1.90 24.75
CA ILE A 31 4.64 -2.76 23.56
C ILE A 31 5.54 -2.23 22.43
N GLY A 32 6.46 -1.30 22.74
CA GLY A 32 7.43 -0.77 21.78
C GLY A 32 6.83 0.18 20.73
N VAL A 33 5.62 0.71 20.98
CA VAL A 33 4.90 1.61 20.08
C VAL A 33 5.06 3.04 20.55
N SER A 34 5.55 3.91 19.67
CA SER A 34 5.56 5.36 19.94
C SER A 34 4.53 6.03 19.03
N VAL A 35 3.45 6.52 19.62
CA VAL A 35 2.56 7.49 18.98
C VAL A 35 3.23 8.85 19.12
N LYS A 36 4.02 9.23 18.12
CA LYS A 36 4.58 10.59 18.09
C LYS A 36 3.59 11.50 17.44
N GLU A 37 3.21 12.60 18.10
CA GLU A 37 2.84 13.79 17.34
C GLU A 37 4.06 14.12 16.45
N LEU A 38 3.93 13.95 15.14
CA LEU A 38 4.90 14.43 14.18
C LEU A 38 4.90 15.96 14.22
N ARG A 39 5.55 16.55 15.23
CA ARG A 39 5.97 17.95 15.18
C ARG A 39 6.86 18.07 13.95
N HIS A 40 6.36 18.81 12.97
CA HIS A 40 7.09 19.13 11.75
C HIS A 40 8.55 19.41 12.09
N GLN A 41 9.44 18.49 11.71
CA GLN A 41 10.86 18.83 11.66
C GLN A 41 10.95 19.96 10.64
N ARG A 42 11.25 21.16 11.11
CA ARG A 42 11.42 22.34 10.27
C ARG A 42 12.40 21.98 9.15
N PRO A 43 11.99 22.05 7.88
CA PRO A 43 12.95 22.05 6.78
C PRO A 43 13.82 23.29 6.96
N THR A 44 15.12 23.08 7.13
CA THR A 44 16.08 24.17 6.92
C THR A 44 15.97 24.62 5.48
N GLU A 45 15.56 25.89 5.34
CA GLU A 45 15.56 26.78 4.18
C GLU A 45 14.47 26.66 3.10
N GLN A 46 13.86 27.85 2.90
CA GLN A 46 12.85 28.33 1.96
C GLN A 46 11.36 27.96 2.20
N PRO A 47 10.46 28.97 2.28
CA PRO A 47 9.03 28.74 2.41
C PRO A 47 8.48 28.24 1.07
N ARG A 48 8.33 26.91 0.94
CA ARG A 48 7.46 26.37 -0.10
C ARG A 48 6.02 26.69 0.29
N LYS A 49 5.30 27.41 -0.58
CA LYS A 49 3.84 27.54 -0.55
C LYS A 49 3.26 26.16 -0.21
N THR A 50 2.37 26.10 0.79
CA THR A 50 1.68 24.90 1.24
C THR A 50 1.03 24.21 0.05
N LYS A 51 1.73 23.24 -0.55
CA LYS A 51 1.14 22.34 -1.55
C LYS A 51 0.19 21.42 -0.76
N GLY A 52 -1.05 21.28 -1.24
CA GLY A 52 -2.01 20.33 -0.67
C GLY A 52 -1.46 18.90 -0.66
N ALA A 53 -2.20 17.96 -0.08
CA ALA A 53 -1.84 16.55 -0.19
C ALA A 53 -1.74 16.14 -1.68
N SER A 54 -0.68 15.40 -2.03
CA SER A 54 -0.55 14.87 -3.39
C SER A 54 -1.63 13.82 -3.65
N MET A 55 -2.21 13.84 -4.85
CA MET A 55 -3.25 12.90 -5.29
C MET A 55 -2.87 12.28 -6.64
N GLY A 56 -3.16 10.99 -6.81
CA GLY A 56 -3.09 10.32 -8.11
C GLY A 56 -4.37 10.61 -8.90
N VAL A 57 -4.24 10.91 -10.19
CA VAL A 57 -5.36 11.15 -11.10
C VAL A 57 -5.19 10.36 -12.38
N LYS A 58 -6.31 9.83 -12.89
CA LYS A 58 -6.41 9.02 -14.10
C LYS A 58 -7.24 9.78 -15.12
N PHE A 59 -6.72 9.90 -16.34
CA PHE A 59 -7.42 10.48 -17.48
C PHE A 59 -7.70 9.40 -18.51
N ARG A 60 -8.96 9.25 -18.93
CA ARG A 60 -9.39 8.36 -20.01
C ARG A 60 -9.78 9.18 -21.23
N ASN A 61 -9.08 8.94 -22.34
CA ASN A 61 -9.34 9.62 -23.61
C ASN A 61 -10.23 8.75 -24.51
N PHE A 62 -11.47 9.19 -24.75
CA PHE A 62 -12.40 8.53 -25.68
C PHE A 62 -12.41 9.16 -27.08
N ARG A 63 -11.42 9.99 -27.40
CA ARG A 63 -11.18 10.42 -28.79
C ARG A 63 -10.22 9.46 -29.47
N ARG A 64 -10.35 9.31 -30.80
CA ARG A 64 -9.53 8.38 -31.59
C ARG A 64 -8.09 8.85 -31.69
N GLU A 65 -7.89 10.16 -31.69
CA GLU A 65 -6.57 10.78 -31.66
C GLU A 65 -6.01 10.84 -30.23
N ALA A 66 -4.69 10.82 -30.17
CA ALA A 66 -3.99 11.09 -28.92
C ALA A 66 -3.86 12.60 -28.68
N LEU A 67 -3.96 12.99 -27.41
CA LEU A 67 -3.98 14.37 -26.96
C LEU A 67 -2.73 14.70 -26.14
N GLU A 68 -2.22 15.91 -26.31
CA GLU A 68 -1.13 16.45 -25.49
C GLU A 68 -1.72 16.99 -24.19
N MET A 69 -1.12 16.63 -23.06
CA MET A 69 -1.57 17.01 -21.72
C MET A 69 -0.67 18.12 -21.18
N TYR A 70 -1.28 19.18 -20.65
CA TYR A 70 -0.59 20.32 -20.07
C TYR A 70 -1.10 20.61 -18.67
N TRP A 71 -0.19 20.96 -17.77
CA TRP A 71 -0.50 21.54 -16.46
C TRP A 71 -0.62 23.05 -16.61
N ASP A 72 -1.70 23.63 -16.09
CA ASP A 72 -1.88 25.08 -16.00
C ASP A 72 -1.01 25.65 -14.87
N ASP A 73 0.11 26.26 -15.28
CA ASP A 73 1.08 26.92 -14.41
C ASP A 73 0.81 28.43 -14.27
N GLY A 74 -0.35 28.90 -14.74
CA GLY A 74 -0.71 30.31 -14.80
C GLY A 74 -0.13 31.05 -16.01
N THR A 75 0.64 30.38 -16.88
CA THR A 75 1.08 30.95 -18.16
C THR A 75 0.08 30.64 -19.27
N PRO A 76 0.02 31.44 -20.35
CA PRO A 76 -0.86 31.17 -21.49
C PRO A 76 -0.59 29.84 -22.20
N GLN A 77 0.61 29.27 -22.07
CA GLN A 77 1.02 28.03 -22.74
C GLN A 77 0.84 26.80 -21.87
N GLY A 78 0.90 26.96 -20.54
CA GLY A 78 1.02 25.86 -19.59
C GLY A 78 2.32 25.06 -19.74
N THR A 79 2.51 24.10 -18.84
CA THR A 79 3.67 23.21 -18.85
C THR A 79 3.29 21.84 -19.42
N TYR A 80 3.96 21.43 -20.50
CA TYR A 80 3.75 20.11 -21.10
C TYR A 80 4.01 18.99 -20.08
N SER A 81 3.03 18.10 -19.92
CA SER A 81 2.98 17.07 -18.89
C SER A 81 2.82 15.65 -19.47
N GLY A 82 2.87 15.50 -20.80
CA GLY A 82 2.84 14.20 -21.47
C GLY A 82 1.74 14.09 -22.52
N ARG A 83 1.37 12.85 -22.85
CA ARG A 83 0.37 12.54 -23.89
C ARG A 83 -0.59 11.47 -23.40
N VAL A 84 -1.86 11.61 -23.73
CA VAL A 84 -2.88 10.57 -23.53
C VAL A 84 -3.13 9.91 -24.88
N PRO A 85 -2.86 8.60 -25.06
CA PRO A 85 -3.14 7.92 -26.33
C PRO A 85 -4.62 8.03 -26.72
N GLY A 86 -4.92 7.94 -28.00
CA GLY A 86 -6.30 7.85 -28.50
C GLY A 86 -6.93 6.53 -28.06
N LEU A 87 -8.19 6.58 -27.62
CA LEU A 87 -8.84 5.46 -26.93
C LEU A 87 -7.96 4.92 -25.77
N GLY A 88 -7.15 5.80 -25.19
CA GLY A 88 -6.07 5.50 -24.27
C GLY A 88 -6.31 6.08 -22.89
N ARG A 89 -5.43 5.74 -21.95
CA ARG A 89 -5.46 6.27 -20.59
C ARG A 89 -4.08 6.75 -20.19
N THR A 90 -4.02 7.65 -19.23
CA THR A 90 -2.78 8.02 -18.53
C THR A 90 -3.08 8.25 -17.06
N ALA A 91 -2.06 8.18 -16.22
CA ALA A 91 -2.14 8.52 -14.81
C ALA A 91 -0.97 9.45 -14.44
N THR A 92 -1.19 10.35 -13.49
CA THR A 92 -0.15 11.23 -12.97
C THR A 92 -0.40 11.59 -11.51
N MET A 93 0.66 11.93 -10.79
CA MET A 93 0.59 12.50 -9.45
C MET A 93 0.51 14.03 -9.54
N THR A 94 -0.45 14.60 -8.83
CA THR A 94 -0.75 16.04 -8.84
C THR A 94 -1.19 16.52 -7.46
N TYR A 95 -1.70 17.75 -7.37
CA TYR A 95 -2.28 18.31 -6.16
C TYR A 95 -3.71 18.79 -6.44
N GLN A 96 -4.52 18.89 -5.39
CA GLN A 96 -5.82 19.56 -5.46
C GLN A 96 -5.68 20.97 -6.07
N SER A 97 -6.70 21.39 -6.81
CA SER A 97 -6.80 22.66 -7.55
C SER A 97 -5.81 22.84 -8.70
N HIS A 98 -4.93 21.87 -8.96
CA HIS A 98 -4.22 21.85 -10.24
C HIS A 98 -5.24 21.76 -11.36
N THR A 99 -4.99 22.46 -12.46
CA THR A 99 -5.81 22.34 -13.66
C THR A 99 -4.97 21.70 -14.75
N PHE A 100 -5.53 20.68 -15.41
CA PHE A 100 -4.97 20.09 -16.61
C PHE A 100 -5.84 20.44 -17.80
N PHE A 101 -5.21 20.73 -18.93
CA PHE A 101 -5.89 20.90 -20.20
C PHE A 101 -5.22 20.06 -21.29
N PHE A 102 -6.04 19.64 -22.26
CA PHE A 102 -5.68 18.66 -23.26
C PHE A 102 -5.81 19.29 -24.64
N LYS A 103 -4.77 19.18 -25.47
CA LYS A 103 -4.72 19.82 -26.78
C LYS A 103 -4.55 18.83 -27.92
N ARG A 104 -5.03 19.27 -29.09
CA ARG A 104 -4.72 18.70 -30.39
C ARG A 104 -4.24 19.83 -31.30
N GLY A 105 -2.92 19.94 -31.46
CA GLY A 105 -2.32 21.13 -32.07
C GLY A 105 -2.62 22.36 -31.21
N ASP A 106 -3.20 23.40 -31.81
CA ASP A 106 -3.53 24.63 -31.09
C ASP A 106 -4.88 24.61 -30.37
N ALA A 107 -5.75 23.63 -30.68
CA ALA A 107 -7.09 23.54 -30.10
C ALA A 107 -7.07 22.88 -28.72
N GLU A 108 -7.65 23.54 -27.72
CA GLU A 108 -7.98 22.95 -26.42
C GLU A 108 -9.25 22.10 -26.55
N ILE A 109 -9.15 20.84 -26.12
CA ILE A 109 -10.19 19.80 -26.27
C ILE A 109 -10.95 19.58 -24.97
N ALA A 110 -10.25 19.63 -23.84
CA ALA A 110 -10.81 19.43 -22.52
C ALA A 110 -9.96 20.14 -21.47
N ARG A 111 -10.59 20.50 -20.36
CA ARG A 111 -9.96 21.11 -19.19
C ARG A 111 -10.61 20.58 -17.92
N PHE A 112 -9.79 20.18 -16.96
CA PHE A 112 -10.25 19.65 -15.68
C PHE A 112 -9.47 20.31 -14.54
N GLU A 113 -10.21 20.84 -13.57
CA GLU A 113 -9.66 21.16 -12.26
C GLU A 113 -9.67 19.89 -11.39
N MET A 114 -8.56 19.63 -10.70
CA MET A 114 -8.40 18.47 -9.83
C MET A 114 -9.12 18.73 -8.51
N LEU A 115 -10.30 18.13 -8.37
CA LEU A 115 -11.13 18.25 -7.18
C LEU A 115 -10.71 17.24 -6.10
N PRO A 116 -10.94 17.52 -4.80
CA PRO A 116 -10.78 16.53 -3.73
C PRO A 116 -11.45 15.22 -4.08
N ALA A 117 -10.75 14.11 -3.83
CA ALA A 117 -11.19 12.73 -3.98
C ALA A 117 -11.78 12.31 -5.36
N LYS A 118 -11.84 13.23 -6.33
CA LYS A 118 -12.01 12.91 -7.75
C LYS A 118 -10.68 12.56 -8.39
N ASN A 119 -10.45 11.27 -8.60
CA ASN A 119 -9.24 10.74 -9.21
C ASN A 119 -9.45 10.17 -10.62
N PHE A 120 -10.65 10.25 -11.21
CA PHE A 120 -10.93 9.74 -12.55
C PHE A 120 -11.66 10.77 -13.42
N TYR A 121 -11.07 11.12 -14.57
CA TYR A 121 -11.56 12.13 -15.49
C TYR A 121 -11.68 11.56 -16.91
N ILE A 122 -12.80 11.86 -17.56
CA ILE A 122 -13.15 11.36 -18.89
C ILE A 122 -13.07 12.51 -19.88
N ILE A 123 -12.24 12.37 -20.92
CA ILE A 123 -12.25 13.26 -22.08
C ILE A 123 -13.30 12.72 -23.04
N GLU A 124 -14.36 13.52 -23.23
CA GLU A 124 -15.56 13.12 -23.95
C GLU A 124 -15.28 12.77 -25.43
N PRO A 125 -15.92 11.71 -25.96
CA PRO A 125 -15.88 11.39 -27.38
C PRO A 125 -16.60 12.45 -28.21
N ASP A 126 -16.05 12.74 -29.39
CA ASP A 126 -16.70 13.48 -30.47
C ASP A 126 -17.34 12.57 -31.54
N ASP A 127 -17.20 11.25 -31.37
CA ASP A 127 -17.77 10.21 -32.23
C ASP A 127 -18.98 9.55 -31.57
N GLU A 128 -20.13 9.55 -32.26
CA GLU A 128 -21.36 8.90 -31.81
C GLU A 128 -21.24 7.37 -31.69
N GLU A 129 -20.37 6.73 -32.49
CA GLU A 129 -20.08 5.30 -32.36
C GLU A 129 -19.42 5.01 -31.01
N ILE A 130 -18.44 5.83 -30.62
CA ILE A 130 -17.75 5.69 -29.34
C ILE A 130 -18.69 5.96 -28.17
N ARG A 131 -19.60 6.94 -28.28
CA ARG A 131 -20.62 7.20 -27.25
C ARG A 131 -21.54 6.01 -26.99
N ARG A 132 -21.82 5.22 -28.03
CA ARG A 132 -22.64 4.00 -27.93
C ARG A 132 -21.81 2.76 -27.61
N SER A 133 -20.49 2.87 -27.59
CA SER A 133 -19.61 1.75 -27.29
C SER A 133 -19.78 1.28 -25.86
N GLN A 134 -19.67 -0.03 -25.67
CA GLN A 134 -19.69 -0.66 -24.36
C GLN A 134 -18.62 -0.08 -23.43
N GLU A 135 -17.42 0.18 -23.96
CA GLU A 135 -16.28 0.70 -23.22
C GLU A 135 -16.53 2.11 -22.63
N TYR A 136 -17.16 3.01 -23.38
CA TYR A 136 -17.54 4.32 -22.85
C TYR A 136 -18.63 4.21 -21.78
N GLN A 137 -19.62 3.33 -21.99
CA GLN A 137 -20.65 3.07 -21.00
C GLN A 137 -20.08 2.44 -19.72
N ASP A 138 -19.05 1.60 -19.82
CA ASP A 138 -18.31 1.05 -18.68
C ASP A 138 -17.56 2.15 -17.91
N ALA A 139 -16.88 3.08 -18.59
CA ALA A 139 -16.22 4.20 -17.93
C ALA A 139 -17.20 5.17 -17.23
N LEU A 140 -18.38 5.39 -17.81
CA LEU A 140 -19.43 6.16 -17.14
C LEU A 140 -19.93 5.45 -15.87
N ARG A 141 -20.08 4.12 -15.90
CA ARG A 141 -20.41 3.33 -14.70
C ARG A 141 -19.32 3.39 -13.65
N GLU A 142 -18.05 3.26 -14.05
CA GLU A 142 -16.90 3.41 -13.16
C GLU A 142 -16.91 4.78 -12.49
N LYS A 143 -17.04 5.86 -13.28
CA LYS A 143 -17.12 7.23 -12.75
C LYS A 143 -18.27 7.40 -11.76
N ALA A 144 -19.48 6.93 -12.11
CA ALA A 144 -20.64 7.03 -11.23
C ALA A 144 -20.46 6.24 -9.93
N PHE A 145 -19.86 5.03 -10.01
CA PHE A 145 -19.52 4.25 -8.84
C PHE A 145 -18.51 4.96 -7.95
N MET A 146 -17.44 5.52 -8.51
CA MET A 146 -16.41 6.25 -7.74
C MET A 146 -17.00 7.46 -7.01
N GLU A 147 -17.85 8.24 -7.69
CA GLU A 147 -18.54 9.40 -7.10
C GLU A 147 -19.48 8.96 -5.96
N ALA A 148 -20.26 7.89 -6.15
CA ALA A 148 -21.15 7.35 -5.11
C ALA A 148 -20.37 6.71 -3.94
N TYR A 149 -19.22 6.08 -4.22
CA TYR A 149 -18.35 5.52 -3.21
C TYR A 149 -17.79 6.62 -2.30
N GLU A 150 -17.23 7.67 -2.89
CA GLU A 150 -16.70 8.82 -2.16
C GLU A 150 -17.78 9.50 -1.31
N GLU A 151 -18.98 9.71 -1.85
CA GLU A 151 -20.11 10.28 -1.10
C GLU A 151 -20.48 9.42 0.12
N ARG A 152 -20.39 8.09 0.00
CA ARG A 152 -20.74 7.15 1.07
C ARG A 152 -19.64 6.97 2.11
N THR A 153 -18.37 6.94 1.71
CA THR A 153 -17.24 6.58 2.59
C THR A 153 -16.39 7.77 3.01
N GLY A 154 -16.50 8.91 2.33
CA GLY A 154 -15.61 10.05 2.48
C GLY A 154 -14.20 9.80 1.93
N THR A 155 -13.98 8.71 1.19
CA THR A 155 -12.67 8.33 0.64
C THR A 155 -12.76 8.00 -0.84
N PRO A 156 -11.74 8.33 -1.66
CA PRO A 156 -11.75 7.98 -3.07
C PRO A 156 -11.61 6.47 -3.29
N TRP A 157 -12.16 5.97 -4.40
CA TRP A 157 -11.86 4.63 -4.88
C TRP A 157 -10.53 4.62 -5.63
N LEU A 158 -9.53 3.94 -5.07
CA LEU A 158 -8.15 3.92 -5.60
C LEU A 158 -7.87 2.66 -6.44
N SER A 159 -8.62 1.59 -6.21
CA SER A 159 -8.47 0.31 -6.90
C SER A 159 -8.98 0.38 -8.35
N PHE A 160 -8.82 -0.72 -9.09
CA PHE A 160 -9.52 -0.88 -10.36
C PHE A 160 -11.02 -1.12 -10.12
N TYR A 161 -11.84 -0.91 -11.14
CA TYR A 161 -13.27 -1.17 -11.10
C TYR A 161 -13.70 -2.03 -12.30
N PRO A 162 -14.68 -2.92 -12.14
CA PRO A 162 -15.27 -3.37 -10.87
C PRO A 162 -14.29 -4.23 -10.08
N ARG A 163 -14.45 -4.29 -8.75
CA ARG A 163 -13.67 -5.21 -7.93
C ARG A 163 -14.50 -5.80 -6.82
N ASP A 164 -14.33 -7.10 -6.62
CA ASP A 164 -14.94 -7.82 -5.51
C ASP A 164 -14.10 -7.71 -4.23
N PRO A 165 -14.70 -7.93 -3.05
CA PRO A 165 -13.96 -8.08 -1.80
C PRO A 165 -12.82 -9.11 -1.88
N PRO A 166 -11.74 -8.91 -1.10
CA PRO A 166 -10.64 -9.87 -1.01
C PRO A 166 -11.12 -11.22 -0.44
N VAL A 167 -10.63 -12.34 -1.00
CA VAL A 167 -10.90 -13.70 -0.50
C VAL A 167 -9.85 -14.20 0.49
N LEU A 168 -8.66 -13.61 0.46
CA LEU A 168 -7.59 -13.99 1.37
C LEU A 168 -7.91 -13.52 2.79
N HIS A 169 -7.43 -14.27 3.77
CA HIS A 169 -7.71 -13.99 5.17
C HIS A 169 -7.20 -12.59 5.57
N MET A 170 -8.08 -11.83 6.23
CA MET A 170 -7.77 -10.54 6.83
C MET A 170 -8.03 -10.60 8.33
N TRP A 171 -6.99 -10.40 9.13
CA TRP A 171 -7.14 -10.33 10.58
C TRP A 171 -8.03 -9.12 10.96
N PRO A 172 -8.99 -9.30 11.90
CA PRO A 172 -9.75 -8.18 12.42
C PRO A 172 -8.85 -7.29 13.28
N ALA A 173 -9.06 -5.98 13.17
CA ALA A 173 -8.35 -4.94 13.94
C ALA A 173 -9.39 -3.96 14.49
N GLU A 174 -10.15 -4.41 15.49
CA GLU A 174 -11.27 -3.65 16.07
C GLU A 174 -10.78 -2.59 17.05
N LYS A 175 -9.70 -2.89 17.78
CA LYS A 175 -9.10 -1.97 18.75
C LYS A 175 -7.59 -2.16 18.87
N VAL A 176 -6.88 -1.06 19.18
CA VAL A 176 -5.46 -1.11 19.50
C VAL A 176 -5.24 -1.98 20.74
N GLY A 177 -4.19 -2.80 20.72
CA GLY A 177 -3.90 -3.77 21.77
C GLY A 177 -4.72 -5.08 21.69
N GLN A 178 -5.68 -5.20 20.77
CA GLN A 178 -6.28 -6.50 20.44
C GLN A 178 -5.18 -7.48 20.03
N THR A 179 -5.28 -8.74 20.47
CA THR A 179 -4.29 -9.77 20.14
C THR A 179 -4.94 -10.98 19.49
N HIS A 180 -4.20 -11.60 18.56
CA HIS A 180 -4.55 -12.86 17.91
C HIS A 180 -3.44 -13.88 18.19
N ALA A 181 -3.81 -15.06 18.69
CA ALA A 181 -2.87 -16.13 18.95
C ALA A 181 -2.75 -17.05 17.73
N VAL A 182 -1.52 -17.41 17.37
CA VAL A 182 -1.22 -18.37 16.29
C VAL A 182 -0.24 -19.40 16.82
N ALA A 183 -0.52 -20.69 16.62
CA ALA A 183 0.41 -21.76 16.92
C ALA A 183 0.95 -22.36 15.61
N THR A 184 2.25 -22.63 15.57
CA THR A 184 2.89 -23.20 14.38
C THR A 184 3.90 -24.29 14.74
N PRO A 185 3.89 -25.43 14.02
CA PRO A 185 4.90 -26.48 14.20
C PRO A 185 6.20 -26.14 13.49
N PHE A 186 6.40 -24.91 13.01
CA PHE A 186 7.55 -24.52 12.21
C PHE A 186 8.47 -23.54 12.94
N GLY A 187 8.77 -23.74 14.23
CA GLY A 187 9.69 -22.91 15.04
C GLY A 187 10.85 -23.71 15.63
N PRO A 188 11.80 -23.08 16.35
CA PRO A 188 12.87 -23.80 17.06
C PRO A 188 12.33 -24.62 18.25
N ASP A 189 11.31 -24.12 18.93
CA ASP A 189 10.55 -24.82 19.98
C ASP A 189 9.15 -25.19 19.44
N HIS A 190 8.74 -26.45 19.56
CA HIS A 190 7.51 -26.96 18.96
C HIS A 190 6.43 -27.30 20.01
N PRO A 191 5.19 -26.76 19.88
CA PRO A 191 4.75 -25.74 18.93
C PRO A 191 5.21 -24.32 19.32
N LEU A 192 5.56 -23.49 18.33
CA LEU A 192 5.89 -22.08 18.53
C LEU A 192 4.58 -21.29 18.67
N ALA A 193 4.40 -20.65 19.82
CA ALA A 193 3.26 -19.78 20.10
C ALA A 193 3.60 -18.34 19.71
N LEU A 194 2.87 -17.80 18.75
CA LEU A 194 2.99 -16.45 18.22
C LEU A 194 1.77 -15.63 18.61
N ARG A 195 1.97 -14.31 18.67
CA ARG A 195 0.90 -13.34 18.94
C ARG A 195 1.00 -12.16 17.99
N LEU A 196 -0.10 -11.83 17.33
CA LEU A 196 -0.23 -10.61 16.54
C LEU A 196 -0.95 -9.58 17.40
N THR A 197 -0.32 -8.44 17.67
CA THR A 197 -0.92 -7.33 18.44
C THR A 197 -1.30 -6.20 17.48
N VAL A 198 -2.55 -5.76 17.51
CA VAL A 198 -3.03 -4.60 16.74
C VAL A 198 -2.34 -3.33 17.23
N LEU A 199 -1.55 -2.71 16.37
CA LEU A 199 -0.93 -1.41 16.61
C LEU A 199 -1.78 -0.25 16.10
N SER A 200 -2.56 -0.48 15.05
CA SER A 200 -3.46 0.49 14.44
C SER A 200 -4.63 -0.23 13.80
N THR A 201 -5.82 0.36 13.91
CA THR A 201 -7.05 -0.12 13.26
C THR A 201 -7.22 0.48 11.85
N ALA A 202 -6.64 1.67 11.61
CA ALA A 202 -6.67 2.38 10.33
C ALA A 202 -5.34 3.16 10.10
N PRO A 203 -4.43 2.67 9.23
CA PRO A 203 -4.51 1.39 8.52
C PRO A 203 -4.42 0.22 9.51
N ARG A 204 -4.79 -0.98 9.07
CA ARG A 204 -4.62 -2.19 9.88
C ARG A 204 -3.15 -2.55 9.97
N VAL A 205 -2.56 -2.41 11.15
CA VAL A 205 -1.14 -2.72 11.41
C VAL A 205 -1.04 -3.62 12.62
N PHE A 206 -0.25 -4.69 12.52
CA PHE A 206 -0.01 -5.66 13.57
C PHE A 206 1.49 -5.83 13.81
N LEU A 207 1.88 -5.92 15.08
CA LEU A 207 3.22 -6.35 15.50
C LEU A 207 3.20 -7.85 15.80
N ILE A 208 4.22 -8.56 15.33
CA ILE A 208 4.42 -9.98 15.56
C ILE A 208 5.82 -10.18 16.15
N PRO A 209 5.95 -10.19 17.49
CA PRO A 209 7.24 -10.35 18.13
C PRO A 209 7.84 -11.73 17.86
N GLU A 210 9.17 -11.78 17.70
CA GLU A 210 9.93 -13.03 17.59
C GLU A 210 9.40 -14.00 16.52
N LEU A 211 8.87 -13.45 15.42
CA LEU A 211 8.42 -14.27 14.29
C LEU A 211 9.56 -15.08 13.71
N LEU A 212 10.78 -14.53 13.66
CA LEU A 212 12.02 -15.21 13.29
C LEU A 212 12.94 -15.32 14.51
N SER A 213 13.61 -16.46 14.63
CA SER A 213 14.74 -16.62 15.56
C SER A 213 15.95 -15.82 15.09
N ARG A 214 16.90 -15.55 16.00
CA ARG A 214 18.15 -14.84 15.67
C ARG A 214 18.99 -15.59 14.63
N ASP A 215 19.02 -16.92 14.68
CA ASP A 215 19.77 -17.75 13.73
C ASP A 215 19.13 -17.71 12.33
N GLU A 216 17.80 -17.72 12.25
CA GLU A 216 17.08 -17.52 10.99
C GLU A 216 17.35 -16.14 10.41
N CYS A 217 17.34 -15.10 11.24
CA CYS A 217 17.72 -13.75 10.81
C CYS A 217 19.16 -13.71 10.27
N ASP A 218 20.12 -14.33 10.94
CA ASP A 218 21.53 -14.37 10.49
C ASP A 218 21.64 -15.13 9.16
N HIS A 219 20.96 -16.27 9.04
CA HIS A 219 20.90 -17.04 7.80
C HIS A 219 20.36 -16.22 6.62
N VAL A 220 19.28 -15.47 6.83
CA VAL A 220 18.68 -14.61 5.79
C VAL A 220 19.61 -13.44 5.44
N VAL A 221 20.29 -12.83 6.41
CA VAL A 221 21.29 -11.78 6.15
C VAL A 221 22.45 -12.31 5.30
N GLU A 222 23.00 -13.49 5.63
CA GLU A 222 24.09 -14.10 4.87
C GLU A 222 23.69 -14.42 3.43
N LEU A 223 22.48 -14.96 3.22
CA LEU A 223 21.94 -15.12 1.87
C LEU A 223 21.75 -13.77 1.16
N GLY A 224 21.22 -12.77 1.87
CA GLY A 224 20.99 -11.41 1.39
C GLY A 224 22.26 -10.76 0.84
N LYS A 225 23.38 -10.87 1.56
CA LYS A 225 24.70 -10.35 1.14
C LYS A 225 25.13 -10.84 -0.24
N THR A 226 24.66 -12.01 -0.69
CA THR A 226 25.00 -12.57 -2.01
C THR A 226 24.15 -12.01 -3.16
N VAL A 227 23.00 -11.41 -2.86
CA VAL A 227 22.02 -10.98 -3.88
C VAL A 227 21.76 -9.48 -3.90
N VAL A 228 21.97 -8.76 -2.80
CA VAL A 228 21.66 -7.33 -2.74
C VAL A 228 22.55 -6.52 -3.68
N ARG A 229 21.93 -5.70 -4.51
CA ARG A 229 22.56 -4.75 -5.44
C ARG A 229 21.85 -3.40 -5.31
N GLN A 230 22.40 -2.33 -5.88
CA GLN A 230 21.75 -1.01 -5.84
C GLN A 230 20.33 -1.08 -6.42
N SER A 231 19.35 -0.52 -5.71
CA SER A 231 17.94 -0.58 -6.10
C SER A 231 17.64 0.22 -7.36
N MET A 232 16.89 -0.39 -8.30
CA MET A 232 16.26 0.29 -9.44
C MET A 232 14.74 0.33 -9.25
N VAL A 233 14.06 1.37 -9.74
CA VAL A 233 12.59 1.47 -9.74
C VAL A 233 12.10 1.65 -11.19
N GLY A 234 11.01 0.95 -11.57
CA GLY A 234 10.32 1.07 -12.85
C GLY A 234 10.30 -0.21 -13.70
N GLN A 235 9.22 -0.45 -14.45
CA GLN A 235 9.21 -1.47 -15.51
C GLN A 235 10.34 -1.17 -16.51
N GLY A 236 11.23 -2.13 -16.73
CA GLY A 236 12.30 -2.00 -17.72
C GLY A 236 13.66 -1.51 -17.19
N GLY A 237 13.87 -1.46 -15.86
CA GLY A 237 15.21 -1.39 -15.24
C GLY A 237 16.11 -0.30 -15.81
N GLY A 238 15.87 0.97 -15.47
CA GLY A 238 16.64 2.03 -16.08
C GLY A 238 16.51 3.44 -15.53
N PHE A 239 16.27 3.66 -14.24
CA PHE A 239 16.47 4.99 -13.64
C PHE A 239 17.02 4.89 -12.21
N GLN A 240 18.08 5.67 -11.94
CA GLN A 240 18.63 5.86 -10.60
C GLN A 240 17.60 6.61 -9.75
N SER A 241 17.09 5.97 -8.69
CA SER A 241 16.08 6.58 -7.83
C SER A 241 16.72 7.53 -6.81
N LYS A 242 16.25 8.79 -6.77
CA LYS A 242 16.52 9.71 -5.66
C LYS A 242 15.64 9.42 -4.42
N THR A 243 14.58 8.63 -4.58
CA THR A 243 13.58 8.33 -3.53
C THR A 243 13.86 7.05 -2.77
N ARG A 244 14.73 6.17 -3.31
CA ARG A 244 15.17 4.92 -2.67
C ARG A 244 16.68 4.75 -2.83
N THR A 245 17.41 4.92 -1.73
CA THR A 245 18.88 4.83 -1.71
C THR A 245 19.41 3.47 -1.26
N SER A 246 18.55 2.52 -0.91
CA SER A 246 18.91 1.19 -0.38
C SER A 246 19.57 0.26 -1.41
N LEU A 247 20.15 -0.84 -0.94
CA LEU A 247 20.41 -2.03 -1.76
C LEU A 247 19.25 -3.02 -1.60
N ASN A 248 18.85 -3.72 -2.66
CA ASN A 248 17.88 -4.80 -2.55
C ASN A 248 18.22 -6.00 -3.46
N GLY A 249 17.64 -7.14 -3.12
CA GLY A 249 17.68 -8.37 -3.90
C GLY A 249 16.50 -9.25 -3.52
N TRP A 250 16.31 -10.37 -4.23
CA TRP A 250 15.23 -11.31 -3.97
C TRP A 250 15.80 -12.68 -3.61
N LEU A 251 15.20 -13.32 -2.60
CA LEU A 251 15.52 -14.66 -2.15
C LEU A 251 14.36 -15.60 -2.49
N PRO A 252 14.55 -16.55 -3.41
CA PRO A 252 13.57 -17.57 -3.70
C PRO A 252 13.29 -18.44 -2.47
N ARG A 253 12.04 -18.83 -2.24
CA ARG A 253 11.64 -19.75 -1.14
C ARG A 253 12.51 -21.01 -1.09
N GLY A 254 12.79 -21.60 -2.25
CA GLY A 254 13.59 -22.82 -2.37
C GLY A 254 15.11 -22.64 -2.20
N LYS A 255 15.59 -21.42 -1.88
CA LYS A 255 17.03 -21.14 -1.75
C LYS A 255 17.68 -21.82 -0.54
N SER A 256 16.92 -22.13 0.50
CA SER A 256 17.35 -22.98 1.62
C SER A 256 16.15 -23.64 2.30
N SER A 257 16.39 -24.74 3.02
CA SER A 257 15.37 -25.38 3.88
C SER A 257 14.87 -24.44 4.99
N VAL A 258 15.74 -23.55 5.48
CA VAL A 258 15.39 -22.52 6.46
C VAL A 258 14.34 -21.56 5.89
N LEU A 259 14.54 -21.07 4.66
CA LEU A 259 13.58 -20.19 4.00
C LEU A 259 12.24 -20.90 3.73
N ASP A 260 12.27 -22.16 3.29
CA ASP A 260 11.04 -22.95 3.12
C ASP A 260 10.27 -23.09 4.45
N ASN A 261 10.97 -23.36 5.56
CA ASN A 261 10.36 -23.45 6.89
C ASN A 261 9.74 -22.12 7.34
N ILE A 262 10.44 -21.01 7.09
CA ILE A 262 9.94 -19.65 7.34
C ILE A 262 8.67 -19.36 6.53
N TYR A 263 8.61 -19.75 5.24
CA TYR A 263 7.40 -19.57 4.42
C TYR A 263 6.20 -20.38 4.92
N ARG A 264 6.41 -21.61 5.41
CA ARG A 264 5.34 -22.39 6.05
C ARG A 264 4.83 -21.71 7.32
N ARG A 265 5.72 -21.10 8.10
CA ARG A 265 5.36 -20.26 9.26
C ARG A 265 4.51 -19.06 8.84
N PHE A 266 4.85 -18.40 7.74
CA PHE A 266 4.06 -17.29 7.20
C PHE A 266 2.63 -17.71 6.83
N GLY A 267 2.43 -18.89 6.24
CA GLY A 267 1.09 -19.37 5.92
C GLY A 267 0.17 -19.41 7.15
N HIS A 268 0.68 -19.90 8.27
CA HIS A 268 -0.07 -19.94 9.54
C HIS A 268 -0.35 -18.54 10.09
N VAL A 269 0.64 -17.66 10.07
CA VAL A 269 0.52 -16.28 10.58
C VAL A 269 -0.44 -15.44 9.74
N LEU A 270 -0.42 -15.62 8.43
CA LEU A 270 -1.27 -14.87 7.49
C LEU A 270 -2.67 -15.49 7.36
N GLY A 271 -2.89 -16.72 7.85
CA GLY A 271 -4.13 -17.47 7.59
C GLY A 271 -4.30 -17.84 6.11
N ILE A 272 -3.19 -17.97 5.38
CA ILE A 272 -3.15 -18.25 3.94
C ILE A 272 -2.44 -19.59 3.74
N ASN A 273 -2.97 -20.44 2.86
CA ASN A 273 -2.29 -21.68 2.50
C ASN A 273 -0.89 -21.35 1.94
N ASP A 274 0.16 -21.91 2.53
CA ASP A 274 1.53 -21.56 2.17
C ASP A 274 1.88 -21.95 0.72
N THR A 275 1.12 -22.85 0.10
CA THR A 275 1.28 -23.17 -1.33
C THR A 275 0.98 -21.98 -2.25
N LEU A 276 0.19 -21.02 -1.77
CA LEU A 276 -0.09 -19.77 -2.47
C LEU A 276 1.02 -18.73 -2.28
N LEU A 277 1.92 -18.93 -1.32
CA LEU A 277 3.02 -18.02 -1.02
C LEU A 277 4.25 -18.32 -1.89
N GLY A 278 4.15 -17.98 -3.17
CA GLY A 278 5.27 -18.04 -4.12
C GLY A 278 5.00 -17.29 -5.42
N PRO A 279 6.05 -16.99 -6.21
CA PRO A 279 6.00 -16.09 -7.36
C PRO A 279 5.08 -16.57 -8.50
N SER A 280 4.80 -17.87 -8.56
CA SER A 280 3.83 -18.44 -9.52
C SER A 280 2.38 -18.39 -9.05
N HIS A 281 2.11 -17.83 -7.87
CA HIS A 281 0.79 -17.77 -7.24
C HIS A 281 0.52 -16.34 -6.75
N ASN A 282 0.45 -16.16 -5.43
CA ASN A 282 -0.06 -14.95 -4.79
C ASN A 282 1.01 -14.21 -4.01
N ALA A 283 2.29 -14.55 -4.08
CA ALA A 283 3.31 -13.80 -3.34
C ALA A 283 4.58 -13.60 -4.14
N GLU A 284 5.25 -12.47 -3.95
CA GLU A 284 6.58 -12.27 -4.52
C GLU A 284 7.62 -13.15 -3.80
N GLU A 285 8.80 -13.29 -4.43
CA GLU A 285 9.98 -13.76 -3.71
C GLU A 285 10.32 -12.80 -2.57
N LEU A 286 10.92 -13.31 -1.49
CA LEU A 286 11.24 -12.52 -0.32
C LEU A 286 12.27 -11.45 -0.71
N GLN A 287 11.85 -10.19 -0.74
CA GLN A 287 12.76 -9.10 -1.03
C GLN A 287 13.59 -8.80 0.21
N VAL A 288 14.91 -8.85 0.09
CA VAL A 288 15.85 -8.39 1.14
C VAL A 288 16.30 -6.98 0.81
N VAL A 289 16.31 -6.10 1.81
CA VAL A 289 16.72 -4.70 1.66
C VAL A 289 17.74 -4.35 2.74
N HIS A 290 18.83 -3.71 2.31
CA HIS A 290 19.88 -3.17 3.18
C HIS A 290 19.87 -1.65 3.17
N TYR A 291 19.86 -1.06 4.36
CA TYR A 291 19.99 0.37 4.58
C TYR A 291 21.28 0.64 5.39
N SER A 292 22.16 1.42 4.79
CA SER A 292 23.31 2.03 5.45
C SER A 292 22.91 3.30 6.21
N LYS A 293 23.83 3.86 7.00
CA LYS A 293 23.62 5.14 7.68
C LYS A 293 23.07 6.21 6.73
N SER A 294 22.09 6.98 7.20
CA SER A 294 21.34 8.04 6.49
C SER A 294 20.44 7.58 5.34
N GLN A 295 20.47 6.30 4.96
CA GLN A 295 19.52 5.79 3.97
C GLN A 295 18.13 5.65 4.58
N GLU A 296 17.12 5.97 3.78
CA GLU A 296 15.71 5.92 4.12
C GLU A 296 14.92 5.38 2.92
N TYR A 297 13.62 5.18 3.14
CA TYR A 297 12.68 5.01 2.05
C TYR A 297 11.53 6.01 2.24
N ALA A 298 11.39 6.92 1.28
CA ALA A 298 10.35 7.93 1.29
C ALA A 298 8.94 7.31 1.43
N PRO A 299 7.95 8.05 1.96
CA PRO A 299 6.58 7.58 2.05
C PRO A 299 6.06 7.06 0.71
N HIS A 300 5.52 5.85 0.71
CA HIS A 300 4.98 5.18 -0.46
C HIS A 300 3.88 4.19 -0.07
N HIS A 301 3.12 3.75 -1.07
CA HIS A 301 2.21 2.62 -0.97
C HIS A 301 2.86 1.40 -1.60
N ASP A 302 2.50 0.21 -1.11
CA ASP A 302 2.94 -1.04 -1.72
C ASP A 302 2.00 -1.49 -2.85
N PHE A 303 0.78 -0.97 -2.90
CA PHE A 303 -0.17 -1.21 -4.00
C PHE A 303 0.16 -0.30 -5.21
N GLY A 304 -0.26 -0.70 -6.40
CA GLY A 304 -0.01 0.04 -7.65
C GLY A 304 -1.08 1.10 -7.90
N ASP A 305 -0.68 2.28 -8.41
CA ASP A 305 -1.60 3.38 -8.75
C ASP A 305 -1.99 3.44 -10.24
N ASP A 306 -1.44 2.53 -11.05
CA ASP A 306 -1.59 2.48 -12.50
C ASP A 306 -2.96 1.96 -13.00
N GLY A 307 -3.82 1.54 -12.06
CA GLY A 307 -5.15 1.00 -12.37
C GLY A 307 -5.13 -0.38 -12.98
N THR A 308 -4.05 -1.14 -12.78
CA THR A 308 -3.98 -2.57 -13.10
C THR A 308 -4.76 -3.41 -12.09
N PRO A 309 -5.29 -4.59 -12.51
CA PRO A 309 -5.99 -5.51 -11.63
C PRO A 309 -5.13 -6.02 -10.45
N GLU A 310 -3.86 -6.25 -10.73
CA GLU A 310 -2.86 -6.73 -9.80
C GLU A 310 -2.64 -5.71 -8.68
N GLN A 311 -3.14 -6.01 -7.48
CA GLN A 311 -2.91 -5.17 -6.31
C GLN A 311 -2.38 -6.04 -5.18
N ARG A 312 -1.33 -5.55 -4.51
CA ARG A 312 -0.82 -6.19 -3.29
C ARG A 312 -1.91 -6.09 -2.22
N PHE A 313 -2.30 -7.23 -1.68
CA PHE A 313 -3.29 -7.37 -0.62
C PHE A 313 -2.72 -7.00 0.75
N LEU A 314 -1.52 -7.49 1.06
CA LEU A 314 -0.83 -7.24 2.33
C LEU A 314 0.69 -7.21 2.15
N THR A 315 1.35 -6.67 3.17
CA THR A 315 2.80 -6.69 3.31
C THR A 315 3.15 -7.26 4.68
N LEU A 316 4.05 -8.25 4.70
CA LEU A 316 4.72 -8.73 5.90
C LEU A 316 6.18 -8.27 5.86
N LEU A 317 6.50 -7.27 6.69
CA LEU A 317 7.83 -6.69 6.79
C LEU A 317 8.57 -7.31 7.99
N LEU A 318 9.72 -7.92 7.75
CA LEU A 318 10.54 -8.61 8.76
C LEU A 318 11.75 -7.76 9.14
N TYR A 319 12.03 -7.61 10.42
CA TYR A 319 13.26 -6.99 10.93
C TYR A 319 14.33 -8.05 11.17
N ILE A 320 15.22 -8.28 10.19
CA ILE A 320 16.25 -9.34 10.29
C ILE A 320 17.58 -8.83 10.86
N HIS A 321 17.88 -7.54 10.72
CA HIS A 321 18.96 -6.88 11.45
C HIS A 321 18.56 -5.43 11.73
N VAL A 322 18.72 -4.99 12.97
CA VAL A 322 18.22 -3.68 13.42
C VAL A 322 19.37 -2.72 13.71
N PRO A 323 19.20 -1.43 13.41
CA PRO A 323 20.23 -0.44 13.67
C PRO A 323 20.33 -0.12 15.16
N ASP A 324 21.48 0.40 15.59
CA ASP A 324 21.67 0.91 16.96
C ASP A 324 20.73 2.10 17.26
N GLU A 325 20.45 2.93 16.26
CA GLU A 325 19.55 4.09 16.38
C GLU A 325 18.86 4.42 15.05
N GLY A 326 17.56 4.73 15.11
CA GLY A 326 16.73 5.10 13.95
C GLY A 326 16.09 3.88 13.27
N GLY A 327 15.75 4.00 11.98
CA GLY A 327 15.28 2.86 11.20
C GLY A 327 13.85 2.38 11.48
N ALA A 328 13.02 3.15 12.19
CA ALA A 328 11.60 2.82 12.40
C ALA A 328 10.82 2.66 11.09
N THR A 329 9.75 1.87 11.11
CA THR A 329 8.73 1.90 10.05
C THR A 329 7.63 2.87 10.47
N SER A 330 7.36 3.87 9.66
CA SER A 330 6.40 4.94 9.95
C SER A 330 5.15 4.79 9.10
N PHE A 331 3.97 4.93 9.70
CA PHE A 331 2.67 5.05 9.04
C PHE A 331 2.12 6.45 9.32
N PRO A 332 2.48 7.47 8.52
CA PRO A 332 2.16 8.88 8.81
C PRO A 332 0.67 9.19 8.85
N LYS A 333 -0.18 8.42 8.14
CA LYS A 333 -1.63 8.66 8.08
C LYS A 333 -2.41 8.01 9.24
N ALA A 334 -1.77 7.09 9.99
CA ALA A 334 -2.39 6.45 11.15
C ALA A 334 -2.81 7.47 12.22
N PHE A 335 -3.78 7.11 13.06
CA PHE A 335 -4.28 7.94 14.16
C PHE A 335 -4.67 9.37 13.71
N ASN A 336 -5.47 9.48 12.64
CA ASN A 336 -5.91 10.76 12.06
C ASN A 336 -4.73 11.68 11.70
N GLY A 337 -3.68 11.12 11.10
CA GLY A 337 -2.49 11.87 10.69
C GLY A 337 -1.51 12.22 11.81
N LYS A 338 -1.73 11.77 13.05
CA LYS A 338 -0.72 11.86 14.12
C LYS A 338 0.49 10.98 13.79
N GLY A 339 0.24 9.84 13.17
CA GLY A 339 1.23 8.88 12.73
C GLY A 339 1.52 7.78 13.77
N LEU A 340 2.00 6.65 13.26
CA LEU A 340 2.48 5.50 14.05
C LEU A 340 3.93 5.23 13.67
N GLN A 341 4.82 5.04 14.65
CA GLN A 341 6.18 4.52 14.40
C GLN A 341 6.38 3.19 15.12
N VAL A 342 6.73 2.17 14.33
CA VAL A 342 7.13 0.86 14.82
C VAL A 342 8.65 0.81 14.90
N VAL A 343 9.17 0.68 16.12
CA VAL A 343 10.61 0.59 16.37
C VAL A 343 11.08 -0.82 15.97
N PRO A 344 12.18 -0.94 15.20
CA PRO A 344 12.63 -2.24 14.73
C PRO A 344 13.27 -3.01 15.88
N ASN A 345 12.82 -4.24 16.10
CA ASN A 345 13.49 -5.19 16.97
C ASN A 345 13.74 -6.50 16.20
N ARG A 346 14.92 -7.09 16.42
CA ARG A 346 15.41 -8.19 15.58
C ARG A 346 14.55 -9.45 15.79
N GLY A 347 14.06 -10.03 14.70
CA GLY A 347 13.17 -11.19 14.70
C GLY A 347 11.69 -10.82 14.61
N ASP A 348 11.33 -9.57 14.92
CA ASP A 348 9.94 -9.12 14.86
C ASP A 348 9.50 -8.87 13.42
N ALA A 349 8.19 -8.90 13.22
CA ALA A 349 7.56 -8.54 11.97
C ALA A 349 6.42 -7.54 12.15
N VAL A 350 6.17 -6.75 11.11
CA VAL A 350 5.02 -5.87 10.97
C VAL A 350 4.17 -6.39 9.82
N LEU A 351 2.93 -6.75 10.12
CA LEU A 351 1.92 -7.08 9.12
C LEU A 351 1.01 -5.87 8.93
N PHE A 352 0.81 -5.43 7.70
CA PHE A 352 -0.20 -4.44 7.37
C PHE A 352 -0.91 -4.77 6.06
N TYR A 353 -2.17 -4.35 5.97
CA TYR A 353 -3.01 -4.57 4.80
C TYR A 353 -2.98 -3.35 3.90
N ASN A 354 -2.82 -3.57 2.60
CA ASN A 354 -2.82 -2.55 1.56
C ASN A 354 -4.22 -2.38 0.93
N MET A 355 -5.18 -3.23 1.32
CA MET A 355 -6.52 -3.31 0.78
C MET A 355 -7.55 -3.31 1.91
N LEU A 356 -8.65 -2.59 1.70
CA LEU A 356 -9.82 -2.56 2.57
C LEU A 356 -10.71 -3.81 2.35
N PRO A 357 -11.58 -4.16 3.32
CA PRO A 357 -12.48 -5.31 3.20
C PRO A 357 -13.46 -5.25 2.01
N ASP A 358 -13.67 -4.08 1.43
CA ASP A 358 -14.52 -3.88 0.25
C ASP A 358 -13.75 -3.99 -1.07
N GLY A 359 -12.45 -4.24 -1.04
CA GLY A 359 -11.57 -4.34 -2.22
C GLY A 359 -10.90 -3.04 -2.63
N ASN A 360 -11.22 -1.91 -2.00
CA ASN A 360 -10.51 -0.66 -2.29
C ASN A 360 -9.07 -0.73 -1.77
N ALA A 361 -8.14 0.02 -2.37
CA ALA A 361 -6.81 0.18 -1.79
C ALA A 361 -6.87 1.09 -0.56
N ASP A 362 -6.10 0.78 0.49
CA ASP A 362 -6.08 1.55 1.73
C ASP A 362 -5.03 2.67 1.66
N ASP A 363 -5.47 3.89 1.36
CA ASP A 363 -4.60 5.07 1.34
C ASP A 363 -3.90 5.33 2.67
N LEU A 364 -4.48 4.90 3.79
CA LEU A 364 -3.90 5.08 5.12
C LEU A 364 -2.69 4.18 5.34
N ALA A 365 -2.52 3.12 4.53
CA ALA A 365 -1.36 2.22 4.54
C ALA A 365 -0.09 2.86 3.93
N LEU A 366 -0.13 4.16 3.60
CA LEU A 366 1.06 4.95 3.29
C LEU A 366 2.09 4.75 4.40
N HIS A 367 3.30 4.31 4.03
CA HIS A 367 4.34 4.01 5.00
C HIS A 367 5.73 4.38 4.50
N ALA A 368 6.67 4.50 5.43
CA ALA A 368 8.05 4.92 5.16
C ALA A 368 9.06 4.18 6.03
N GLY A 369 10.27 3.99 5.51
CA GLY A 369 11.42 3.55 6.29
C GLY A 369 12.19 4.77 6.80
N MET A 370 12.11 5.05 8.10
CA MET A 370 12.79 6.20 8.71
C MET A 370 14.33 6.07 8.62
N PRO A 371 15.08 7.18 8.55
CA PRO A 371 16.54 7.15 8.45
C PRO A 371 17.22 6.29 9.52
N VAL A 372 18.20 5.50 9.10
CA VAL A 372 19.17 4.87 10.02
C VAL A 372 20.14 5.94 10.51
N LYS A 373 20.20 6.16 11.83
CA LYS A 373 21.10 7.15 12.43
C LYS A 373 22.44 6.55 12.83
N LYS A 374 22.44 5.31 13.35
CA LYS A 374 23.63 4.57 13.76
C LYS A 374 23.47 3.08 13.49
N GLY A 375 24.52 2.42 13.01
CA GLY A 375 24.49 1.01 12.60
C GLY A 375 23.99 0.81 11.18
N GLU A 376 23.46 -0.38 10.91
CA GLU A 376 22.84 -0.76 9.63
C GLU A 376 21.49 -1.44 9.88
N LYS A 377 20.62 -1.43 8.87
CA LYS A 377 19.31 -2.09 8.93
C LYS A 377 19.17 -3.06 7.78
N TRP A 378 18.77 -4.28 8.07
CA TRP A 378 18.34 -5.27 7.09
C TRP A 378 16.89 -5.65 7.37
N VAL A 379 16.07 -5.59 6.33
CA VAL A 379 14.67 -6.02 6.39
C VAL A 379 14.33 -6.92 5.24
N CYS A 380 13.28 -7.70 5.41
CA CYS A 380 12.64 -8.39 4.29
C CYS A 380 11.21 -7.92 4.10
N ASN A 381 10.75 -7.85 2.85
CA ASN A 381 9.35 -7.70 2.51
C ASN A 381 8.85 -8.98 1.85
N LEU A 382 7.77 -9.55 2.39
CA LEU A 382 6.92 -10.48 1.67
C LEU A 382 5.65 -9.72 1.25
N TRP A 383 5.49 -9.57 -0.06
CA TRP A 383 4.29 -9.01 -0.67
C TRP A 383 3.37 -10.12 -1.13
N VAL A 384 2.11 -10.06 -0.72
CA VAL A 384 1.08 -11.00 -1.14
C VAL A 384 0.04 -10.26 -1.97
N TRP A 385 -0.25 -10.76 -3.16
CA TRP A 385 -1.22 -10.27 -4.13
C TRP A 385 -2.61 -10.86 -3.88
N ASP A 386 -3.63 -10.03 -4.04
CA ASP A 386 -5.02 -10.52 -4.13
C ASP A 386 -5.15 -11.42 -5.40
N PRO A 387 -5.73 -12.63 -5.30
CA PRO A 387 -5.81 -13.54 -6.45
C PRO A 387 -6.64 -12.97 -7.59
N HIS A 388 -6.16 -13.18 -8.83
CA HIS A 388 -6.94 -12.98 -10.04
C HIS A 388 -8.21 -13.83 -10.01
N ARG A 389 -9.34 -13.19 -10.32
CA ARG A 389 -10.67 -13.81 -10.31
C ARG A 389 -11.47 -13.34 -11.51
#